data_AF-A0A534LJ39-F1
#
_entry.id   AF-A0A534LJ39-F1
#
_cell.length_a   1.000
_cell.length_b   1.000
_cell.length_c   1.000
_cell.angle_alpha   90.00
_cell.angle_beta   90.00
_cell.angle_gamma   90.00
#
_symmetry.space_group_name_H-M   'P 1'
#
loop_
_entity.id
_entity.type
_entity.pdbx_description
1 polymer ?
#
loop_
_entity_poly.entity_id
_entity_poly.type
_entity_poly.pdbx_seq_one_letter_code
_entity_poly.pdbx_strand_id
1 'polypeptide(L)' 'MLKECRSHGYFREEFCPHCGDEGKFLLNDEEVEILGRTMAGVLRHFPERYGLEMDTHGWVDLRDFLTAVQI' A
#
# COMPACT_ATOMS: atom_id res chain seq x y z
N MET A 1 -4.87 12.16 0.11
CA MET A 1 -4.11 11.71 -1.07
C MET A 1 -2.76 11.16 -0.63
N LEU A 2 -2.13 10.26 -1.38
CA LEU A 2 -0.75 9.81 -1.17
C LEU A 2 0.18 10.49 -2.17
N LYS A 3 1.26 11.08 -1.66
CA LYS A 3 2.28 11.77 -2.45
C LYS A 3 3.68 11.36 -2.01
N GLU A 4 4.67 11.64 -2.85
CA GLU A 4 6.08 11.34 -2.59
C GLU A 4 6.93 12.61 -2.72
N CYS A 5 7.64 12.95 -1.65
CA CYS A 5 8.72 13.92 -1.67
C CYS A 5 10.02 13.19 -1.99
N ARG A 6 10.78 13.67 -2.99
CA ARG A 6 12.04 13.03 -3.40
C ARG A 6 13.06 12.91 -2.27
N SER A 7 13.03 13.83 -1.30
CA SER A 7 14.01 13.88 -0.20
C SER A 7 13.53 13.21 1.10
N HIS A 8 12.22 13.14 1.33
CA HIS A 8 11.65 12.74 2.63
C HIS A 8 10.68 11.56 2.56
N GLY A 9 10.38 11.05 1.36
CA GLY A 9 9.51 9.88 1.17
C GLY A 9 8.02 10.21 1.10
N TYR A 10 7.18 9.24 1.48
CA TYR A 10 5.73 9.31 1.33
C TYR A 10 5.05 10.15 2.40
N PHE A 11 4.03 10.91 2.00
CA PHE A 11 3.25 11.76 2.90
C PHE A 11 1.80 11.90 2.39
N ARG A 12 0.89 12.44 3.23
CA ARG A 12 -0.55 12.53 2.91
C ARG A 12 -1.13 13.94 2.93
N GLU A 13 -0.35 14.91 3.39
CA GLU A 13 -0.68 16.32 3.52
C GLU A 13 -0.68 17.05 2.16
N GLU A 14 -1.16 18.29 2.15
CA GLU A 14 -1.15 19.15 0.95
C GLU A 14 0.29 19.52 0.51
N PHE A 15 1.24 19.60 1.44
CA PHE A 15 2.66 19.80 1.16
C PHE A 15 3.50 18.91 2.06
N CYS A 16 4.71 18.55 1.63
CA CYS A 16 5.64 17.76 2.43
C CYS A 16 5.89 18.44 3.78
N PRO A 17 5.64 17.79 4.92
CA PRO A 17 5.73 18.41 6.24
C PRO A 17 7.17 18.79 6.65
N HIS A 18 8.18 18.32 5.90
CA HIS A 18 9.59 18.58 6.18
C HIS A 18 10.18 19.73 5.37
N CYS A 19 9.75 19.93 4.12
CA CYS A 19 10.35 20.96 3.24
C CYS A 19 9.35 21.82 2.47
N GLY A 20 8.04 21.58 2.62
CA GLY A 20 7.00 22.33 1.92
C GLY A 20 6.87 22.01 0.43
N ASP A 21 7.58 21.02 -0.10
CA ASP A 21 7.45 20.58 -1.49
C ASP A 21 6.05 20.00 -1.73
N GLU A 22 5.41 20.34 -2.85
CA GLU A 22 4.11 19.80 -3.25
C GLU A 22 4.16 18.27 -3.42
N GLY A 23 5.32 17.74 -3.78
CA GLY A 23 5.57 16.32 -3.98
C GLY A 23 4.93 15.77 -5.26
N LYS A 24 5.34 14.56 -5.64
CA LYS A 24 4.74 13.84 -6.76
C LYS A 24 3.44 13.17 -6.30
N PHE A 25 2.34 13.44 -6.98
CA PHE A 25 1.09 12.72 -6.79
C PHE A 25 1.26 11.23 -7.13
N LEU A 26 0.77 10.34 -6.24
CA LEU A 26 0.78 8.90 -6.46
C LEU A 26 -0.64 8.33 -6.52
N LEU A 27 -1.44 8.58 -5.49
CA LEU A 27 -2.80 8.05 -5.37
C LEU A 27 -3.74 9.09 -4.73
N ASN A 28 -4.99 9.12 -5.15
CA ASN A 28 -6.04 9.88 -4.48
C ASN A 28 -6.55 9.13 -3.23
N ASP A 29 -7.45 9.73 -2.45
CA ASP A 29 -7.95 9.11 -1.22
C ASP A 29 -8.77 7.83 -1.44
N GLU A 30 -9.55 7.77 -2.52
CA GLU A 30 -10.32 6.59 -2.89
C GLU A 30 -9.41 5.43 -3.30
N GLU A 31 -8.38 5.70 -4.10
CA GLU A 31 -7.38 4.69 -4.52
C GLU A 31 -6.62 4.13 -3.30
N VAL A 32 -6.26 4.99 -2.33
CA VAL A 32 -5.63 4.56 -1.08
C VAL A 32 -6.57 3.69 -0.25
N GLU A 33 -7.86 4.05 -0.18
CA GLU A 33 -8.86 3.25 0.53
C GLU A 33 -9.03 1.87 -0.12
N ILE A 34 -9.19 1.82 -1.45
CA ILE A 34 -9.33 0.59 -2.22
C ILE A 34 -8.11 -0.31 -2.02
N LEU A 35 -6.90 0.25 -2.08
CA LEU A 35 -5.67 -0.49 -1.82
C LEU A 35 -5.67 -1.08 -0.41
N GLY A 36 -5.99 -0.28 0.61
CA GLY A 36 -6.05 -0.73 2.00
C GLY A 36 -7.09 -1.82 2.24
N ARG A 37 -8.28 -1.69 1.64
CA ARG A 37 -9.35 -2.71 1.72
C ARG A 37 -8.98 -4.00 1.01
N THR A 38 -8.33 -3.91 -0.15
CA THR A 38 -7.80 -5.06 -0.88
C THR A 38 -6.76 -5.80 -0.05
N MET A 39 -5.77 -5.07 0.49
CA MET A 39 -4.74 -5.64 1.37
C MET A 39 -5.38 -6.32 2.59
N ALA A 40 -6.35 -5.69 3.26
CA ALA A 40 -7.03 -6.27 4.41
C ALA A 40 -7.82 -7.53 4.05
N GLY A 41 -8.51 -7.54 2.90
CA GLY A 41 -9.21 -8.71 2.37
C GLY A 41 -8.27 -9.89 2.17
N VAL A 42 -7.24 -9.67 1.35
CA VAL A 42 -6.27 -10.71 0.98
C VAL A 42 -5.51 -11.22 2.20
N LEU A 43 -5.00 -10.33 3.05
CA LEU A 43 -4.10 -10.71 4.15
C LEU A 43 -4.81 -11.16 5.43
N ARG A 44 -6.13 -10.98 5.58
CA ARG A 44 -6.84 -11.36 6.82
C ARG A 44 -7.96 -12.35 6.64
N HIS A 45 -8.56 -12.41 5.45
CA HIS A 45 -9.80 -13.14 5.26
C HIS A 45 -9.67 -14.30 4.27
N PHE A 46 -8.84 -14.17 3.24
CA PHE A 46 -8.79 -15.16 2.15
C PHE A 46 -7.42 -15.25 1.44
N PRO A 47 -6.28 -15.33 2.15
CA PRO A 47 -4.96 -15.43 1.51
C PRO A 47 -4.85 -16.64 0.58
N GLU A 48 -5.50 -17.76 0.92
CA GLU A 48 -5.50 -18.99 0.14
C GLU A 48 -6.18 -18.84 -1.23
N ARG A 49 -7.17 -17.94 -1.36
CA ARG A 49 -7.83 -17.65 -2.64
C ARG A 49 -6.90 -16.93 -3.62
N TYR A 50 -5.86 -16.31 -3.09
CA TYR A 50 -4.83 -15.59 -3.83
C TYR A 50 -3.55 -16.42 -3.98
N GLY A 51 -3.57 -17.69 -3.57
CA GLY A 51 -2.40 -18.57 -3.63
C GLY A 51 -1.29 -18.16 -2.66
N LEU A 52 -1.60 -17.39 -1.63
CA LEU A 52 -0.62 -16.93 -0.64
C LEU A 52 -0.53 -17.92 0.51
N GLU A 53 0.69 -18.35 0.80
CA GLU A 53 1.00 -19.07 2.03
C GLU A 53 1.34 -18.08 3.14
N MET A 54 0.72 -18.30 4.31
CA MET A 54 0.91 -17.45 5.48
C MET A 54 1.55 -18.27 6.59
N ASP A 55 2.60 -17.73 7.19
CA ASP A 55 3.28 -18.40 8.31
C ASP A 55 2.46 -18.32 9.61
N THR A 56 2.96 -18.97 10.67
CA THR A 56 2.28 -19.01 11.97
C THR A 56 2.18 -17.65 12.68
N HIS A 57 2.91 -16.65 12.22
CA HIS A 57 2.85 -15.28 12.74
C HIS A 57 1.97 -14.36 11.90
N GLY A 58 1.44 -14.85 10.77
CA GLY A 58 0.59 -14.07 9.87
C GLY A 58 1.34 -13.38 8.73
N TRP A 59 2.62 -13.72 8.49
CA TRP A 59 3.40 -13.12 7.41
C TRP A 59 3.22 -13.87 6.10
N VAL A 60 3.26 -13.11 5.01
CA VAL A 60 3.34 -13.63 3.63
C VAL A 60 4.59 -13.08 2.97
N ASP A 61 5.15 -13.78 1.98
CA ASP A 61 6.24 -13.22 1.19
C ASP A 61 5.75 -11.99 0.41
N LEU A 62 6.54 -10.91 0.43
CA LEU A 62 6.16 -9.66 -0.21
C LEU A 62 6.07 -9.80 -1.73
N ARG A 63 6.94 -10.58 -2.38
CA ARG A 63 6.93 -10.78 -3.83
C ARG A 63 5.72 -11.60 -4.25
N ASP A 64 5.37 -12.60 -3.46
CA ASP A 64 4.17 -13.40 -3.69
C ASP A 64 2.92 -12.53 -3.55
N PHE A 65 2.86 -11.72 -2.49
CA PHE A 65 1.77 -10.77 -2.30
C PHE A 65 1.65 -9.80 -3.48
N LEU A 66 2.76 -9.17 -3.90
CA LEU A 66 2.78 -8.25 -5.03
C LEU A 66 2.31 -8.92 -6.33
N THR A 67 2.71 -10.17 -6.57
CA THR A 67 2.27 -10.95 -7.74
C THR A 67 0.78 -11.26 -7.67
N ALA A 68 0.27 -11.59 -6.47
CA ALA A 68 -1.14 -11.93 -6.27
C ALA A 68 -2.08 -10.72 -6.38
N VAL A 69 -1.60 -9.51 -6.07
CA VAL A 69 -2.40 -8.27 -6.14
C VAL A 69 -2.08 -7.39 -7.34
N GLN A 70 -1.21 -7.84 -8.26
CA GLN A 70 -1.00 -7.16 -9.54
C GLN A 70 -2.32 -7.14 -10.33
N ILE A 71 -2.89 -5.94 -10.46
CA ILE A 71 -4.03 -5.59 -11.33
C ILE A 71 -3.50 -5.20 -12.71
#